data_AF-A0AAV8QHQ8-F1
#
_entry.id   AF-A0AAV8QHQ8-F1
#
_cell.length_a   1.000
_cell.length_b   1.000
_cell.length_c   1.000
_cell.angle_alpha   90.00
_cell.angle_beta   90.00
_cell.angle_gamma   90.00
#
_symmetry.space_group_name_H-M   'P 1'
#
loop_
_entity.id
_entity.type
_entity.pdbx_description
1 polymer ?
#
loop_
_entity_poly.entity_id
_entity_poly.type
_entity_poly.pdbx_seq_one_letter_code
_entity_poly.pdbx_strand_id
1 'polypeptide(L)'
;MASLSAHPYAFLVVSLLVFFLCFGHEAAARGAAAMRKRGGIHDCEGFQNSAEIQGLARFAVEEYNKKQNALLEFIQLSKAKEQVVAGKMYYLTVQTNDRGKRNHYEAKVWVKPWMNFMELQDFKLLDNDPQCMAR
;
A
#
# COMPACT_ATOMS: atom_id res chain seq x y z
N MET A 1 64.03 -17.46 24.21
CA MET A 1 62.85 -16.70 24.70
C MET A 1 62.29 -15.95 23.50
N ALA A 2 61.11 -16.36 23.01
CA ALA A 2 60.57 -15.91 21.73
C ALA A 2 60.11 -14.44 21.81
N SER A 3 60.69 -13.61 20.94
CA SER A 3 60.31 -12.20 20.76
C SER A 3 58.92 -12.14 20.12
N LEU A 4 57.92 -11.72 20.90
CA LEU A 4 56.55 -11.53 20.43
C LEU A 4 56.51 -10.27 19.56
N SER A 5 56.62 -10.41 18.24
CA SER A 5 56.34 -9.31 17.32
C SER A 5 54.84 -9.02 17.37
N ALA A 6 54.48 -7.88 17.95
CA ALA A 6 53.10 -7.38 17.94
C ALA A 6 52.74 -7.01 16.49
N HIS A 7 52.03 -7.90 15.81
CA HIS A 7 51.57 -7.66 14.44
C HIS A 7 50.39 -6.67 14.52
N PRO A 8 50.48 -5.50 13.85
CA PRO A 8 49.44 -4.44 13.93
C PRO A 8 48.06 -4.92 13.46
N TYR A 9 48.01 -6.03 12.71
CA TYR A 9 46.78 -6.69 12.27
C TYR A 9 46.01 -7.40 13.38
N ALA A 10 46.68 -7.86 14.45
CA ALA A 10 46.02 -8.52 15.56
C ALA A 10 45.10 -7.56 16.34
N PHE A 11 45.51 -6.29 16.47
CA PHE A 11 44.72 -5.27 17.15
C PHE A 11 43.49 -4.84 16.32
N LEU A 12 43.64 -4.78 15.00
CA LEU A 12 42.55 -4.45 14.08
C LEU A 12 41.49 -5.56 14.00
N VAL A 13 41.89 -6.83 14.03
CA VAL A 13 40.94 -7.97 14.00
C VAL A 13 40.14 -8.06 15.30
N VAL A 14 40.76 -7.82 16.46
CA VAL A 14 40.07 -7.80 17.76
C VAL A 14 39.06 -6.64 17.84
N SER A 15 39.42 -5.47 17.32
CA SER A 15 38.49 -4.33 17.24
C SER A 15 37.27 -4.62 16.35
N LEU A 16 37.46 -5.29 15.21
CA LEU A 16 36.37 -5.66 14.31
C LEU A 16 35.45 -6.74 14.91
N LEU A 17 36.01 -7.69 15.67
CA LEU A 17 35.27 -8.74 16.38
C LEU A 17 34.43 -8.18 17.55
N VAL A 18 34.96 -7.20 18.29
CA VAL A 18 34.18 -6.49 19.33
C VAL A 18 33.03 -5.70 18.70
N PHE A 19 33.23 -5.13 17.51
CA PHE A 19 32.15 -4.45 16.78
C PHE A 19 31.02 -5.42 16.41
N PHE A 20 31.33 -6.61 15.91
CA PHE A 20 30.30 -7.63 15.61
C PHE A 20 29.58 -8.15 16.85
N LEU A 21 30.25 -8.22 18.00
CA LEU A 21 29.63 -8.65 19.26
C LEU A 21 28.80 -7.55 19.94
N CYS A 22 29.19 -6.28 19.80
CA CYS A 22 28.41 -5.13 20.32
C CYS A 22 27.22 -4.75 19.43
N PHE A 23 27.28 -4.98 18.12
CA PHE A 23 26.15 -4.74 17.21
C PHE A 23 25.26 -5.98 17.01
N GLY A 24 25.65 -7.14 17.54
CA GLY A 24 25.02 -8.43 17.24
C GLY A 24 24.00 -8.97 18.25
N HIS A 25 23.67 -8.28 19.35
CA HIS A 25 22.74 -8.84 20.33
C HIS A 25 21.91 -7.78 21.08
N GLU A 26 20.91 -7.21 20.40
CA GLU A 26 19.68 -6.76 21.07
C GLU A 26 18.46 -7.31 20.33
N ALA A 27 18.26 -8.61 20.45
CA ALA A 27 16.94 -9.22 20.32
C ALA A 27 16.19 -9.01 21.64
N ALA A 28 15.56 -7.84 21.79
CA ALA A 28 14.57 -7.61 22.83
C ALA A 28 13.28 -7.17 22.14
N ALA A 29 12.29 -8.06 22.19
CA ALA A 29 10.96 -7.90 21.65
C ALA A 29 10.29 -6.63 22.21
N ARG A 30 10.46 -5.51 21.50
CA ARG A 30 9.55 -4.38 21.61
C ARG A 30 8.27 -4.78 20.89
N GLY A 31 7.18 -4.81 21.65
CA GLY A 31 5.83 -5.00 21.13
C GLY A 31 5.65 -4.24 19.82
N ALA A 32 5.08 -4.94 18.84
CA ALA A 32 4.88 -4.47 17.49
C ALA A 32 3.96 -3.24 17.47
N ALA A 33 4.54 -2.06 17.74
CA ALA A 33 4.10 -0.85 17.08
C ALA A 33 4.39 -1.08 15.60
N ALA A 34 3.37 -1.51 14.85
CA ALA A 34 3.43 -1.75 13.42
C ALA A 34 3.95 -0.50 12.72
N MET A 35 5.27 -0.46 12.50
CA MET A 35 5.91 0.52 11.64
C MET A 35 5.41 0.24 10.23
N ARG A 36 4.45 1.04 9.74
CA ARG A 36 4.02 0.97 8.35
C ARG A 36 5.21 1.28 7.46
N LYS A 37 5.82 0.24 6.90
CA LYS A 37 6.89 0.37 5.90
C LYS A 37 6.36 1.24 4.76
N ARG A 38 6.97 2.42 4.56
CA ARG A 38 6.70 3.24 3.38
C ARG A 38 7.21 2.48 2.16
N GLY A 39 6.32 2.20 1.21
CA GLY A 39 6.67 1.66 -0.11
C GLY A 39 5.87 0.45 -0.58
N GLY A 40 5.13 -0.25 0.30
CA GLY A 40 4.28 -1.38 -0.09
C GLY A 40 2.86 -0.95 -0.44
N ILE A 41 2.26 -1.58 -1.45
CA ILE A 41 0.79 -1.61 -1.57
C ILE A 41 0.30 -2.54 -0.47
N HIS A 42 -0.48 -2.00 0.46
CA HIS A 42 -1.07 -2.76 1.55
C HIS A 42 -2.55 -2.99 1.25
N ASP A 43 -3.00 -4.23 1.29
CA ASP A 43 -4.43 -4.53 1.32
C ASP A 43 -5.04 -3.90 2.58
N CYS A 44 -6.17 -3.22 2.44
CA CYS A 44 -6.88 -2.62 3.55
C CYS A 44 -7.65 -3.69 4.34
N GLU A 45 -7.06 -4.86 4.61
CA GLU A 45 -7.72 -5.99 5.27
C GLU A 45 -8.24 -5.54 6.65
N GLY A 46 -9.57 -5.49 6.81
CA GLY A 46 -10.26 -4.95 7.99
C GLY A 46 -10.86 -3.53 7.84
N PHE A 47 -10.33 -2.69 6.95
CA PHE A 47 -10.84 -1.33 6.67
C PHE A 47 -11.51 -1.19 5.29
N GLN A 48 -11.50 -2.23 4.45
CA GLN A 48 -12.12 -2.20 3.13
C GLN A 48 -13.60 -1.79 3.22
N ASN A 49 -14.29 -2.17 4.30
CA ASN A 49 -15.70 -1.85 4.50
C ASN A 49 -15.94 -0.67 5.46
N SER A 50 -14.89 0.08 5.84
CA SER A 50 -15.07 1.27 6.66
C SER A 50 -15.82 2.34 5.88
N ALA A 51 -16.67 3.10 6.57
CA ALA A 51 -17.48 4.17 5.98
C ALA A 51 -16.63 5.19 5.20
N GLU A 52 -15.38 5.41 5.63
CA GLU A 52 -14.42 6.28 4.93
C GLU A 52 -14.07 5.75 3.53
N ILE A 53 -13.71 4.47 3.40
CA ILE A 53 -13.32 3.87 2.11
C ILE A 53 -14.54 3.74 1.18
N GLN A 54 -15.71 3.42 1.73
CA GLN A 54 -16.96 3.47 0.96
C GLN A 54 -17.27 4.90 0.48
N GLY A 55 -17.01 5.92 1.31
CA GLY A 55 -17.14 7.32 0.94
C GLY A 55 -16.23 7.69 -0.24
N LEU A 56 -14.97 7.26 -0.21
CA LEU A 56 -14.02 7.44 -1.32
C LEU A 56 -14.48 6.75 -2.60
N ALA A 57 -15.02 5.54 -2.48
CA ALA A 57 -15.56 4.78 -3.60
C ALA A 57 -16.74 5.50 -4.27
N ARG A 58 -17.68 6.02 -3.47
CA ARG A 58 -18.81 6.81 -3.96
C ARG A 58 -18.34 8.09 -4.63
N PHE A 59 -17.43 8.82 -4.00
CA PHE A 59 -16.83 10.02 -4.56
C PHE A 59 -16.20 9.75 -5.94
N ALA A 60 -15.46 8.64 -6.08
CA ALA A 60 -14.86 8.26 -7.36
C ALA A 60 -15.90 8.04 -8.47
N VAL A 61 -16.99 7.34 -8.18
CA VAL A 61 -18.07 7.08 -9.15
C VAL A 61 -18.81 8.37 -9.49
N GLU A 62 -19.14 9.20 -8.49
CA GLU A 62 -19.82 10.48 -8.70
C GLU A 62 -18.97 11.45 -9.54
N GLU A 63 -17.68 11.52 -9.26
CA GLU A 63 -16.75 12.38 -9.99
C GLU A 63 -16.57 11.91 -11.44
N TYR A 64 -16.48 10.60 -11.66
CA TYR A 64 -16.46 10.03 -13.01
C TYR A 64 -17.76 10.35 -13.77
N ASN A 65 -18.91 10.16 -13.13
CA ASN A 65 -20.22 10.47 -13.73
C ASN A 65 -20.32 11.95 -14.12
N LYS A 66 -19.83 12.87 -13.28
CA LYS A 66 -19.78 14.31 -13.59
C LYS A 66 -18.86 14.63 -14.77
N LYS A 67 -17.66 14.03 -14.83
CA LYS A 67 -16.65 14.31 -15.86
C LYS A 67 -16.97 13.69 -17.21
N GLN A 68 -17.47 12.46 -17.23
CA GLN A 68 -17.73 11.69 -18.45
C GLN A 68 -19.21 11.68 -18.86
N ASN A 69 -20.07 12.38 -18.11
CA ASN A 69 -21.53 12.33 -18.28
C ASN A 69 -22.07 10.88 -18.29
N ALA A 70 -21.47 10.02 -17.47
CA ALA A 70 -21.84 8.63 -17.32
C ALA A 70 -22.93 8.47 -16.24
N LEU A 71 -23.69 7.38 -16.32
CA LEU A 71 -24.75 7.04 -15.37
C LEU A 71 -24.43 5.72 -14.66
N LEU A 72 -23.26 5.66 -14.02
CA LEU A 72 -22.85 4.51 -13.23
C LEU A 72 -23.49 4.56 -11.84
N GLU A 73 -24.17 3.50 -11.43
CA GLU A 73 -24.68 3.38 -10.07
C GLU A 73 -23.70 2.58 -9.21
N PHE A 74 -23.25 3.13 -8.09
CA PHE A 74 -22.42 2.40 -7.14
C PHE A 74 -23.22 1.30 -6.45
N ILE A 75 -22.76 0.04 -6.52
CA ILE A 75 -23.40 -1.10 -5.86
C ILE A 75 -22.63 -1.45 -4.58
N GLN A 76 -21.36 -1.82 -4.73
CA GLN A 76 -20.55 -2.34 -3.63
C GLN A 76 -19.06 -2.10 -3.90
N LEU A 77 -18.27 -1.96 -2.85
CA LEU A 77 -16.81 -2.06 -2.94
C LEU A 77 -16.37 -3.53 -2.85
N SER A 78 -15.58 -3.98 -3.82
CA SER A 78 -15.06 -5.36 -3.86
C SER A 78 -13.69 -5.48 -3.19
N LYS A 79 -12.77 -4.56 -3.50
CA LYS A 79 -11.41 -4.55 -2.95
C LYS A 79 -10.95 -3.13 -2.67
N ALA A 80 -10.14 -2.97 -1.62
CA ALA A 80 -9.47 -1.71 -1.31
C ALA A 80 -8.01 -1.97 -0.92
N LYS A 81 -7.12 -1.22 -1.56
CA LYS A 81 -5.70 -1.18 -1.21
C LYS A 81 -5.26 0.25 -0.95
N GLU A 82 -4.33 0.42 -0.04
CA GLU A 82 -3.73 1.71 0.30
C GLU A 82 -2.23 1.66 0.02
N GLN A 83 -1.70 2.74 -0.54
CA GLN A 83 -0.27 2.95 -0.72
C GLN A 83 0.12 4.32 -0.19
N VAL A 84 1.15 4.34 0.65
CA VAL A 84 1.75 5.59 1.14
C VAL A 84 2.67 6.15 0.06
N VAL A 85 2.34 7.33 -0.45
CA VAL A 85 3.10 8.06 -1.49
C VAL A 85 3.42 9.48 -0.96
N ALA A 86 3.45 10.51 -1.81
CA ALA A 86 3.29 11.90 -1.38
C ALA A 86 1.84 12.17 -0.93
N GLY A 87 1.32 11.34 -0.01
CA GLY A 87 -0.06 11.33 0.47
C GLY A 87 -0.48 9.90 0.79
N LYS A 88 -1.77 9.62 0.61
CA LYS A 88 -2.33 8.27 0.57
C LYS A 88 -2.96 8.04 -0.79
N MET A 89 -2.53 7.01 -1.50
CA MET A 89 -3.17 6.55 -2.72
C MET A 89 -4.04 5.34 -2.41
N TYR A 90 -5.32 5.42 -2.75
CA TYR A 90 -6.28 4.34 -2.61
C TYR A 90 -6.55 3.71 -3.96
N TYR A 91 -6.36 2.40 -4.07
CA TYR A 91 -6.75 1.59 -5.20
C TYR A 91 -8.03 0.85 -4.82
N LEU A 92 -9.13 1.25 -5.43
CA LEU A 92 -10.47 0.78 -5.09
C LEU A 92 -11.02 0.01 -6.28
N THR A 93 -11.47 -1.22 -6.05
CA THR A 93 -12.26 -1.97 -7.03
C THR A 93 -13.72 -1.84 -6.66
N VAL A 94 -14.44 -1.00 -7.40
CA VAL A 94 -15.87 -0.73 -7.18
C VAL A 94 -16.70 -1.55 -8.16
N GLN A 95 -17.78 -2.15 -7.68
CA GLN A 95 -18.80 -2.75 -8.50
C GLN A 95 -19.87 -1.70 -8.78
N THR A 96 -20.17 -1.48 -10.05
CA THR A 96 -21.19 -0.52 -10.48
C THR A 96 -22.18 -1.14 -11.45
N ASN A 97 -23.40 -0.61 -11.47
CA ASN A 97 -24.40 -0.90 -12.48
C ASN A 97 -24.29 0.12 -13.61
N ASP A 98 -24.09 -0.34 -14.84
CA ASP A 98 -24.23 0.46 -16.05
C ASP A 98 -25.50 -0.01 -16.78
N ARG A 99 -26.61 0.70 -16.60
CA ARG A 99 -27.90 0.43 -17.28
C ARG A 99 -28.35 -1.04 -17.19
N GLY A 100 -28.15 -1.68 -16.04
CA GLY A 100 -28.51 -3.09 -15.80
C GLY A 100 -27.37 -4.10 -16.01
N LYS A 101 -26.19 -3.66 -16.46
CA LYS A 101 -24.98 -4.49 -16.54
C LYS A 101 -24.07 -4.22 -15.34
N ARG A 102 -23.82 -5.25 -14.54
CA ARG A 102 -22.87 -5.17 -13.42
C ARG A 102 -21.45 -5.29 -13.94
N ASN A 103 -20.66 -4.26 -13.71
CA ASN A 103 -19.27 -4.18 -14.11
C ASN A 103 -18.41 -3.83 -12.90
N HIS A 104 -17.13 -4.20 -12.94
CA HIS A 104 -16.16 -3.76 -11.95
C HIS A 104 -15.32 -2.65 -12.55
N TYR A 105 -14.99 -1.65 -11.74
CA TYR A 105 -14.12 -0.56 -12.12
C TYR A 105 -12.99 -0.43 -11.12
N GLU A 106 -11.78 -0.20 -11.61
CA GLU A 106 -10.63 0.19 -10.81
C GLU A 106 -10.56 1.71 -10.75
N ALA A 107 -10.68 2.25 -9.54
CA ALA A 107 -10.57 3.66 -9.24
C ALA A 107 -9.31 3.91 -8.42
N LYS A 108 -8.52 4.92 -8.82
CA LYS A 108 -7.36 5.40 -8.05
C LYS A 108 -7.66 6.77 -7.49
N VAL A 109 -7.74 6.87 -6.17
CA VAL A 109 -8.04 8.12 -5.47
C VAL A 109 -6.80 8.56 -4.70
N TRP A 110 -6.32 9.76 -4.98
CA TRP A 110 -5.16 10.33 -4.30
C TRP A 110 -5.62 11.37 -3.27
N VAL A 111 -5.30 11.11 -1.99
CA VAL A 111 -5.69 11.93 -0.85
C VAL A 111 -4.44 12.51 -0.19
N LYS A 112 -4.41 13.83 -0.03
CA LYS A 112 -3.36 14.55 0.72
C LYS A 112 -4.02 15.25 1.92
N PRO A 113 -3.98 14.64 3.12
CA PRO A 113 -4.70 15.17 4.28
C PRO A 113 -4.19 16.54 4.74
N TRP A 114 -2.91 16.86 4.53
CA TRP A 114 -2.33 18.16 4.91
C TRP A 114 -2.79 19.33 4.03
N MET A 115 -3.37 19.05 2.85
CA MET A 115 -3.84 20.09 1.91
C MET A 115 -5.34 19.97 1.62
N ASN A 116 -6.05 19.07 2.31
CA ASN A 116 -7.44 18.72 2.03
C ASN A 116 -7.69 18.44 0.54
N PHE A 117 -6.70 17.84 -0.14
CA PHE A 117 -6.77 17.58 -1.56
C PHE A 117 -7.16 16.12 -1.79
N MET A 118 -8.21 15.92 -2.57
CA MET A 118 -8.70 14.61 -2.99
C MET A 118 -8.98 14.64 -4.48
N GLU A 119 -8.39 13.72 -5.22
CA GLU A 119 -8.53 13.67 -6.68
C GLU A 119 -8.63 12.24 -7.18
N LEU A 120 -9.54 12.03 -8.13
CA LEU A 120 -9.63 10.80 -8.90
C LEU A 120 -8.57 10.85 -10.03
N GLN A 121 -7.53 10.03 -9.90
CA GLN A 121 -6.43 9.95 -10.86
C GLN A 121 -6.78 9.09 -12.07
N ASP A 122 -7.26 7.86 -11.81
CA ASP A 122 -7.65 6.91 -12.84
C ASP A 122 -9.03 6.33 -12.48
N PHE A 123 -9.83 6.08 -13.49
CA PHE A 123 -11.06 5.28 -13.39
C PHE A 123 -11.17 4.41 -14.64
N LYS A 124 -11.00 3.10 -14.49
CA LYS A 124 -10.92 2.15 -15.61
C LYS A 124 -11.88 1.01 -15.39
N LEU A 125 -12.54 0.57 -16.46
CA LEU A 125 -13.31 -0.66 -16.45
C LEU A 125 -12.35 -1.83 -16.25
N LEU A 126 -12.59 -2.63 -15.21
CA LEU A 126 -12.00 -3.94 -15.08
C LEU A 126 -12.86 -4.88 -15.90
N ASP A 127 -12.45 -5.09 -17.15
CA ASP A 127 -13.03 -6.16 -17.96
C ASP A 127 -12.82 -7.46 -17.20
N ASN A 128 -13.90 -8.18 -16.94
CA ASN A 128 -13.83 -9.51 -16.36
C ASN A 128 -13.41 -10.46 -17.47
N ASP A 129 -12.18 -10.32 -17.98
CA ASP A 129 -11.59 -11.35 -18.80
C ASP A 129 -11.46 -12.59 -17.91
N PRO A 130 -12.14 -13.69 -18.22
CA PRO A 130 -11.96 -14.94 -17.50
C PRO A 130 -10.61 -15.56 -17.93
N GLN A 131 -9.49 -14.86 -17.72
CA GLN A 131 -8.17 -15.45 -17.82
C GLN A 131 -7.86 -16.24 -16.54
N CYS A 132 -8.71 -17.23 -16.27
CA CYS A 132 -8.40 -18.34 -15.39
C CYS A 132 -8.96 -19.67 -15.90
N MET A 133 -9.02 -19.93 -17.22
CA MET A 133 -9.18 -21.32 -17.71
C MET A 133 -8.31 -21.59 -18.94
N ALA A 134 -7.03 -21.19 -18.92
CA ALA A 134 -6.05 -21.63 -19.89
C ALA A 134 -4.95 -22.47 -19.21
N ARG A 135 -5.31 -23.74 -19.00
CA ARG A 135 -4.47 -24.94 -18.98
C ARG A 135 -3.61 -25.26 -17.75
#